data_AF-A0A7S2PJQ3-F1
#
_entry.id   AF-A0A7S2PJQ3-F1
#
_cell.length_a   1.000
_cell.length_b   1.000
_cell.length_c   1.000
_cell.angle_alpha   90.00
_cell.angle_beta   90.00
_cell.angle_gamma   90.00
#
_symmetry.space_group_name_H-M   'P 1'
#
loop_
_entity.id
_entity.type
_entity.pdbx_description
1 polymer ?
#
loop_
_entity_poly.entity_id
_entity_poly.type
_entity_poly.pdbx_seq_one_letter_code
_entity_poly.pdbx_strand_id
1 'polypeptide(L)'
;MREHKLQSTPHLIVLAADFYVQEMLPHLADWAAIFLAEHLEGVLGDTDLRKFLRGQKLEARTKQSLRGAPGFVLKLLNLALTWLHSLLPYVLSKVHRVAYGLLTGADL
;
A
#
# COMPACT_ATOMS: atom_id res chain seq x y z
N MET A 1 30.86 17.46 -9.14
CA MET A 1 29.42 17.74 -9.09
C MET A 1 28.68 16.43 -8.89
N ARG A 2 27.90 16.26 -7.81
CA ARG A 2 27.06 15.06 -7.59
C ARG A 2 25.74 15.27 -8.33
N GLU A 3 25.34 14.33 -9.18
CA GLU A 3 24.07 14.37 -9.91
C GLU A 3 22.90 14.06 -8.95
N HIS A 4 22.01 15.03 -8.73
CA HIS A 4 20.78 14.85 -7.94
C HIS A 4 19.74 14.07 -8.77
N LYS A 5 19.70 12.74 -8.64
CA LYS A 5 18.82 11.88 -9.46
C LYS A 5 17.42 11.65 -8.88
N LEU A 6 17.16 12.03 -7.62
CA LEU A 6 15.87 11.90 -6.94
C LEU A 6 15.76 12.90 -5.79
N GLN A 7 14.65 13.65 -5.75
CA GLN A 7 14.16 14.41 -4.60
C GLN A 7 12.67 14.72 -4.81
N SER A 8 11.83 14.51 -3.80
CA SER A 8 10.38 14.81 -3.85
C SER A 8 9.90 15.48 -2.56
N THR A 9 10.79 16.27 -1.93
CA THR A 9 10.60 16.77 -0.56
C THR A 9 9.56 17.90 -0.46
N PRO A 10 8.71 17.85 0.59
CA PRO A 10 8.50 16.68 1.44
C PRO A 10 7.70 15.62 0.67
N HIS A 11 8.12 14.34 0.75
CA HIS A 11 7.32 13.25 0.18
C HIS A 11 5.95 13.20 0.87
N LEU A 12 4.94 12.60 0.23
CA LEU A 12 3.60 12.53 0.80
C LEU A 12 3.66 11.90 2.20
N ILE A 13 3.22 12.64 3.20
CA ILE A 13 3.16 12.18 4.59
C ILE A 13 1.70 12.12 5.03
N VAL A 14 1.32 10.98 5.60
CA VAL A 14 0.05 10.85 6.30
C VAL A 14 0.24 11.24 7.75
N LEU A 15 -0.43 12.33 8.13
CA LEU A 15 -0.37 12.88 9.50
C LEU A 15 -1.34 12.18 10.46
N ALA A 16 -2.40 11.57 9.93
CA ALA A 16 -3.47 10.97 10.70
C ALA A 16 -3.72 9.52 10.24
N ALA A 17 -3.55 8.56 11.15
CA ALA A 17 -3.62 7.13 10.81
C ALA A 17 -5.05 6.68 10.42
N ASP A 18 -6.07 7.31 11.01
CA ASP A 18 -7.47 7.14 10.67
C ASP A 18 -7.77 7.59 9.23
N PHE A 19 -7.20 8.70 8.77
CA PHE A 19 -7.31 9.14 7.38
C PHE A 19 -6.79 8.08 6.41
N TYR A 20 -5.66 7.43 6.72
CA TYR A 20 -5.16 6.33 5.90
C TYR A 20 -6.18 5.21 5.76
N VAL A 21 -6.76 4.77 6.88
CA VAL A 21 -7.66 3.61 6.91
C VAL A 21 -9.04 3.93 6.30
N GLN A 22 -9.59 5.10 6.60
CA GLN A 22 -10.95 5.47 6.22
C GLN A 22 -11.02 6.01 4.79
N GLU A 23 -10.04 6.81 4.38
CA GLU A 23 -10.08 7.54 3.10
C GLU A 23 -9.12 6.96 2.07
N MET A 24 -7.87 6.65 2.44
CA MET A 24 -6.87 6.21 1.45
C MET A 24 -6.99 4.73 1.09
N LEU A 25 -7.10 3.86 2.09
CA LEU A 25 -7.09 2.40 1.94
C LEU A 25 -8.16 1.90 0.95
N PRO A 26 -9.42 2.39 0.94
CA PRO A 26 -10.42 1.95 -0.04
C PRO A 26 -9.95 2.13 -1.49
N HIS A 27 -9.38 3.29 -1.81
CA HIS A 27 -8.89 3.62 -3.14
C HIS A 27 -7.63 2.82 -3.49
N LEU A 28 -6.71 2.67 -2.54
CA LEU A 28 -5.50 1.86 -2.72
C LEU A 28 -5.82 0.38 -2.92
N ALA A 29 -6.84 -0.14 -2.23
CA ALA A 29 -7.34 -1.49 -2.42
C ALA A 29 -7.98 -1.68 -3.80
N ASP A 30 -8.68 -0.66 -4.33
CA ASP A 30 -9.25 -0.72 -5.68
C ASP A 30 -8.14 -0.75 -6.75
N TRP A 31 -7.09 0.07 -6.59
CA TRP A 31 -5.91 0.02 -7.45
C TRP A 31 -5.16 -1.32 -7.36
N ALA A 32 -4.97 -1.83 -6.14
CA ALA A 32 -4.35 -3.13 -5.94
C ALA A 32 -5.19 -4.26 -6.56
N ALA A 33 -6.52 -4.18 -6.49
CA ALA A 33 -7.41 -5.16 -7.13
C ALA A 33 -7.23 -5.19 -8.65
N ILE A 34 -7.10 -4.03 -9.30
CA ILE A 34 -6.84 -3.93 -10.74
C ILE A 34 -5.52 -4.63 -11.09
N PHE A 35 -4.45 -4.34 -10.36
CA PHE A 35 -3.14 -4.97 -10.59
C PHE A 35 -3.17 -6.49 -10.38
N LEU A 36 -3.91 -6.94 -9.37
CA LEU A 36 -4.00 -8.37 -9.04
C LEU A 36 -4.94 -9.14 -9.96
N ALA A 37 -5.95 -8.51 -10.57
CA ALA A 37 -6.96 -9.20 -11.37
C ALA A 37 -6.36 -10.07 -12.49
N GLU A 38 -5.32 -9.57 -13.16
CA GLU A 38 -4.61 -10.30 -14.23
C GLU A 38 -3.82 -11.52 -13.73
N HIS A 39 -3.45 -11.53 -12.45
CA HIS A 39 -2.57 -12.53 -11.84
C HIS A 39 -3.32 -13.58 -11.01
N LEU A 40 -4.62 -13.37 -10.76
CA LEU A 40 -5.43 -14.21 -9.88
C LEU A 40 -6.27 -15.25 -10.63
N GLU A 41 -6.26 -15.27 -11.97
CA GLU A 41 -6.96 -16.26 -12.80
C GLU A 41 -8.43 -16.52 -12.40
N GLY A 42 -9.11 -15.52 -11.82
CA GLY A 42 -10.49 -15.66 -11.35
C GLY A 42 -10.70 -16.45 -10.05
N VAL A 43 -9.64 -16.75 -9.27
CA VAL A 43 -9.72 -17.40 -7.94
C VAL A 43 -10.68 -16.66 -6.99
N LEU A 44 -10.74 -15.33 -7.12
CA LEU A 44 -11.67 -14.46 -6.40
C LEU A 44 -12.45 -13.61 -7.39
N GLY A 45 -13.74 -13.41 -7.10
CA GLY A 45 -14.52 -12.37 -7.76
C GLY A 45 -14.01 -10.97 -7.38
N ASP A 46 -14.17 -10.01 -8.27
CA ASP A 46 -13.69 -8.63 -8.10
C ASP A 46 -14.20 -7.97 -6.80
N THR A 47 -15.49 -8.14 -6.49
CA THR A 47 -16.09 -7.66 -5.24
C THR A 47 -15.44 -8.28 -4.00
N ASP A 48 -15.20 -9.59 -4.03
CA ASP A 48 -14.60 -10.33 -2.91
C ASP A 48 -13.13 -9.97 -2.72
N LEU A 49 -12.40 -9.74 -3.82
CA LEU A 49 -11.03 -9.29 -3.81
C LEU A 49 -10.91 -7.90 -3.16
N ARG A 50 -11.76 -6.94 -3.54
CA ARG A 50 -11.77 -5.61 -2.89
C ARG A 50 -12.10 -5.69 -1.41
N LYS A 51 -13.12 -6.47 -1.03
CA LYS A 51 -13.46 -6.70 0.39
C LYS A 51 -12.27 -7.30 1.14
N PHE A 52 -11.60 -8.28 0.55
CA PHE A 52 -10.42 -8.92 1.11
C PHE A 52 -9.27 -7.92 1.34
N LEU A 53 -8.92 -7.15 0.31
CA LEU A 53 -7.83 -6.17 0.36
C LEU A 53 -8.10 -5.05 1.37
N ARG A 54 -9.36 -4.70 1.60
CA ARG A 54 -9.80 -3.76 2.64
C ARG A 54 -9.79 -4.36 4.05
N GLY A 55 -9.40 -5.63 4.23
CA GLY A 55 -9.36 -6.32 5.52
C GLY A 55 -10.75 -6.68 6.08
N GLN A 56 -11.78 -6.69 5.24
CA GLN A 56 -13.14 -7.01 5.66
C GLN A 56 -13.33 -8.52 5.87
N LYS A 57 -14.32 -8.89 6.68
CA LYS A 57 -14.65 -10.29 6.93
C LYS A 57 -15.10 -10.97 5.62
N LEU A 58 -14.40 -12.03 5.26
CA LEU A 58 -14.76 -12.87 4.12
C LEU A 58 -15.88 -13.86 4.44
N GLU A 59 -16.72 -14.09 3.44
CA GLU A 59 -17.73 -15.13 3.42
C GLU A 59 -17.09 -16.52 3.42
N ALA A 60 -17.83 -17.53 3.90
CA ALA A 60 -17.33 -18.90 4.01
C ALA A 60 -16.93 -19.48 2.64
N ARG A 61 -17.70 -19.15 1.59
CA ARG A 61 -17.42 -19.58 0.20
C ARG A 61 -16.07 -19.03 -0.29
N THR A 62 -15.82 -17.75 -0.10
CA THR A 62 -14.56 -17.09 -0.51
C THR A 62 -13.35 -17.70 0.21
N LYS A 63 -13.49 -18.00 1.51
CA LYS A 63 -12.45 -18.71 2.27
C LYS A 63 -12.17 -20.11 1.72
N GLN A 64 -13.20 -20.80 1.25
CA GLN A 64 -13.03 -22.11 0.62
C GLN A 64 -12.28 -22.02 -0.71
N SER A 65 -12.63 -21.04 -1.57
CA SER A 65 -11.90 -20.80 -2.82
C SER A 65 -10.42 -20.49 -2.58
N LEU A 66 -10.11 -19.68 -1.56
CA LEU A 66 -8.73 -19.37 -1.17
C LEU A 66 -7.95 -20.62 -0.72
N ARG A 67 -8.59 -21.56 -0.02
CA ARG A 67 -7.91 -22.81 0.40
C ARG A 67 -7.51 -23.70 -0.77
N GLY A 68 -8.26 -23.64 -1.87
CA GLY A 68 -7.94 -24.36 -3.11
C GLY A 68 -7.04 -23.59 -4.07
N ALA A 69 -6.67 -22.35 -3.73
CA ALA A 69 -5.91 -21.48 -4.63
C ALA A 69 -4.46 -21.95 -4.78
N PRO A 70 -3.83 -21.70 -5.95
CA PRO A 70 -2.41 -21.94 -6.13
C PRO A 70 -1.58 -21.18 -5.09
N GLY A 71 -0.49 -21.80 -4.62
CA GLY A 71 0.37 -21.18 -3.62
C GLY A 71 0.97 -19.84 -4.05
N PHE A 72 1.18 -19.62 -5.35
CA PHE A 72 1.61 -18.34 -5.90
C PHE A 72 0.56 -17.24 -5.68
N VAL A 73 -0.71 -17.52 -5.99
CA VAL A 73 -1.84 -16.61 -5.78
C VAL A 73 -1.93 -16.20 -4.31
N LEU A 74 -1.83 -17.16 -3.39
CA LEU A 74 -1.86 -16.88 -1.95
C LEU A 74 -0.69 -15.99 -1.49
N LYS A 75 0.52 -16.21 -2.02
CA LYS A 75 1.68 -15.35 -1.73
C LYS A 75 1.48 -13.94 -2.24
N LEU A 76 0.94 -13.78 -3.45
CA LEU A 76 0.69 -12.48 -4.04
C LEU A 76 -0.39 -11.70 -3.27
N LEU A 77 -1.47 -12.38 -2.87
CA LEU A 77 -2.51 -11.81 -2.02
C LEU A 77 -1.97 -11.37 -0.66
N ASN A 78 -1.13 -12.20 -0.02
CA ASN A 78 -0.46 -11.83 1.23
C ASN A 78 0.47 -10.64 1.06
N LEU A 79 1.24 -10.59 -0.04
CA LEU A 79 2.11 -9.45 -0.35
C LEU A 79 1.31 -8.16 -0.48
N ALA A 80 0.18 -8.20 -1.19
CA ALA A 80 -0.70 -7.04 -1.35
C ALA A 80 -1.27 -6.58 0.00
N LEU A 81 -1.70 -7.51 0.86
CA LEU A 81 -2.16 -7.17 2.21
C LEU A 81 -1.04 -6.54 3.05
N THR A 82 0.16 -7.12 3.06
CA THR A 82 1.31 -6.55 3.79
C THR A 82 1.65 -5.16 3.27
N TRP A 83 1.56 -4.95 1.95
CA TRP A 83 1.82 -3.65 1.35
C TRP A 83 0.81 -2.60 1.82
N LEU A 84 -0.49 -2.90 1.70
CA LEU A 84 -1.58 -1.98 2.03
C LEU A 84 -1.72 -1.71 3.53
N HIS A 85 -1.50 -2.71 4.39
CA HIS A 85 -1.81 -2.58 5.83
C HIS A 85 -0.59 -2.36 6.71
N SER A 86 0.63 -2.56 6.18
CA SER A 86 1.84 -2.44 7.00
C SER A 86 2.91 -1.57 6.34
N LEU A 87 3.32 -1.88 5.11
CA LEU A 87 4.45 -1.18 4.50
C LEU A 87 4.10 0.26 4.12
N LEU A 88 3.01 0.46 3.38
CA LEU A 88 2.62 1.77 2.89
C LEU A 88 2.27 2.77 4.02
N PRO A 89 1.45 2.42 5.05
CA PRO A 89 1.20 3.35 6.15
C PRO A 89 2.46 3.66 6.96
N TYR A 90 3.37 2.69 7.08
CA TYR A 90 4.66 2.92 7.72
C TYR A 90 5.53 3.90 6.91
N VAL A 91 5.66 3.72 5.60
CA VAL A 91 6.46 4.60 4.74
C VAL A 91 5.86 6.02 4.72
N LEU A 92 4.54 6.14 4.61
CA LEU A 92 3.84 7.43 4.56
C LEU A 92 3.81 8.15 5.91
N SER A 93 3.99 7.47 7.05
CA SER A 93 4.07 8.14 8.36
C SER A 93 5.47 8.66 8.71
N LYS A 94 6.50 8.28 7.93
CA LYS A 94 7.88 8.69 8.21
C LYS A 94 8.14 10.11 7.72
N VAL A 95 8.27 11.03 8.68
CA VAL A 95 8.78 12.38 8.43
C VAL A 95 10.30 12.34 8.30
N HIS A 96 10.82 12.46 7.09
CA HIS A 96 12.25 12.72 6.86
C HIS A 96 12.53 14.20 7.13
N ARG A 97 12.73 14.55 8.40
CA ARG A 97 13.23 15.87 8.79
C ARG A 97 14.71 15.96 8.41
N VAL A 98 15.01 16.33 7.18
CA VAL A 98 16.34 16.87 6.88
C VAL A 98 16.37 18.24 7.55
N ALA A 99 17.04 18.34 8.70
CA ALA A 99 17.39 19.63 9.25
C ALA A 99 18.27 20.31 8.19
N TYR A 100 17.74 21.32 7.50
CA TYR A 100 18.60 22.33 6.89
C TYR A 100 19.32 23.00 8.06
N GLY A 101 20.42 22.40 8.49
CA GLY A 101 21.38 23.04 9.35
C GLY A 101 21.84 24.27 8.60
N LEU A 102 21.30 25.42 9.01
CA LEU A 102 21.97 26.71 9.02
C LEU A 102 22.99 26.88 7.90
N LEU A 103 22.55 27.11 6.66
CA LEU A 103 23.35 27.95 5.79
C LEU A 103 23.26 29.35 6.40
N THR A 104 24.19 29.64 7.31
CA THR A 104 24.50 31.00 7.70
C THR A 104 24.89 31.76 6.44
N GLY A 105 24.29 32.93 6.21
CA GLY A 105 24.47 33.75 5.01
C GLY A 105 25.87 34.36 4.83
N ALA A 106 26.93 33.67 5.24
CA ALA A 106 28.32 34.04 5.05
C ALA A 106 29.00 33.35 3.85
N ASP A 107 28.30 32.41 3.17
CA ASP A 107 28.78 31.72 1.96
C ASP A 107 28.01 32.14 0.68
N LEU A 108 27.59 33.41 0.60
CA LEU A 108 27.12 34.03 -0.66
C LEU A 108 28.12 35.08 -1.14
#